data_AF-A0A7X9JNT8-F1
#
_entry.id   AF-A0A7X9JNT8-F1
#
_cell.length_a   1.000
_cell.length_b   1.000
_cell.length_c   1.000
_cell.angle_alpha   90.00
_cell.angle_beta   90.00
_cell.angle_gamma   90.00
#
_symmetry.space_group_name_H-M   'P 1'
#
loop_
_entity.id
_entity.type
_entity.pdbx_description
1 polymer ?
#
loop_
_entity_poly.entity_id
_entity_poly.type
_entity_poly.pdbx_seq_one_letter_code
_entity_poly.pdbx_strand_id
1 'polypeptide(L)'
;FLIIDIYFKQNKFDVAEKEVYDFVKKNTPHQYWLAKSFLILADIYVAKNDNFQAKATLQSIIDNYKNTEDGILNDANAKLQSITEKEKAALLPQESVVPENNENLPTENE
;
A
#
# COMPACT_ATOMS: atom_id res chain seq x y z
N PHE A 1 5.59 -17.24 8.63
CA PHE A 1 4.42 -16.41 8.31
C PHE A 1 3.54 -16.11 9.52
N LEU A 2 2.87 -17.06 10.18
CA LEU A 2 1.88 -16.77 11.24
C LEU A 2 2.39 -15.83 12.35
N ILE A 3 3.64 -16.01 12.79
CA ILE A 3 4.27 -15.15 13.80
C ILE A 3 4.40 -13.69 13.31
N ILE A 4 4.72 -13.49 12.03
CA ILE A 4 4.80 -12.17 11.40
C ILE A 4 3.43 -11.49 11.46
N ASP A 5 2.37 -12.20 11.06
CA ASP A 5 0.99 -11.68 11.05
C ASP A 5 0.51 -11.32 12.47
N ILE A 6 0.85 -12.13 13.47
CA ILE A 6 0.54 -11.85 14.88
C ILE A 6 1.22 -10.55 15.34
N TYR A 7 2.53 -10.40 15.09
CA TYR A 7 3.25 -9.19 15.52
C TYR A 7 2.78 -7.95 14.78
N PHE A 8 2.50 -8.06 13.48
CA PHE A 8 1.92 -6.98 12.70
C PHE A 8 0.58 -6.51 13.27
N LYS A 9 -0.34 -7.45 13.57
CA LYS A 9 -1.64 -7.13 14.20
C LYS A 9 -1.52 -6.53 15.61
N GLN A 10 -0.41 -6.76 16.30
CA GLN A 10 -0.09 -6.15 17.59
C GLN A 10 0.60 -4.79 17.45
N ASN A 11 0.73 -4.24 16.24
CA ASN A 11 1.52 -3.04 15.91
C ASN A 11 3.00 -3.14 16.34
N LYS A 12 3.52 -4.35 16.52
CA LYS A 12 4.93 -4.61 16.85
C LYS A 12 5.75 -4.68 15.57
N PHE A 13 5.82 -3.55 14.87
CA PHE A 13 6.36 -3.47 13.50
C PHE A 13 7.82 -3.90 13.39
N ASP A 14 8.69 -3.47 14.30
CA ASP A 14 10.12 -3.84 14.26
C ASP A 14 10.33 -5.35 14.49
N VAL A 15 9.49 -5.96 15.34
CA VAL A 15 9.54 -7.41 15.58
C VAL A 15 9.02 -8.15 14.35
N ALA A 16 7.91 -7.72 13.77
CA ALA A 16 7.35 -8.31 12.56
C ALA A 16 8.33 -8.22 11.38
N GLU A 17 8.98 -7.07 11.18
CA GLU A 17 10.01 -6.85 10.15
C GLU A 17 11.18 -7.82 10.30
N LYS A 18 11.70 -7.98 11.53
CA LYS A 18 12.75 -8.96 11.81
C LYS A 18 12.32 -10.39 11.44
N GLU A 19 11.10 -10.78 11.82
CA GLU A 19 10.56 -12.11 11.52
C GLU A 19 10.36 -12.32 10.00
N VAL A 20 10.06 -11.28 9.22
CA VAL A 20 10.06 -11.35 7.75
C VAL A 20 11.46 -11.70 7.25
N TYR A 21 12.50 -10.97 7.68
CA TYR A 21 13.86 -11.25 7.25
C TYR A 21 14.33 -12.66 7.61
N ASP A 22 14.00 -13.12 8.81
CA ASP A 22 14.33 -14.48 9.25
C ASP A 22 13.52 -15.54 8.50
N PHE A 23 12.31 -15.21 8.03
CA PHE A 23 11.53 -16.09 7.16
C PHE A 23 12.12 -16.19 5.75
N VAL A 24 12.57 -15.06 5.16
CA VAL A 24 13.21 -15.01 3.84
C VAL A 24 14.53 -15.79 3.83
N LYS A 25 15.35 -15.65 4.89
CA LYS A 25 16.64 -16.38 5.02
C LYS A 25 16.50 -17.89 5.04
N LYS A 26 15.32 -18.43 5.41
CA LYS A 26 15.07 -19.88 5.44
C LYS A 26 14.94 -20.49 4.04
N ASN A 27 15.02 -19.69 2.97
CA ASN A 27 14.97 -20.12 1.57
C ASN A 27 13.84 -21.13 1.30
N THR A 28 12.65 -20.78 1.79
CA THR A 28 11.49 -21.67 1.75
C THR A 28 11.01 -21.89 0.31
N PRO A 29 10.61 -23.12 -0.07
CA PRO A 29 9.97 -23.37 -1.36
C PRO A 29 8.54 -22.79 -1.42
N HIS A 30 7.97 -22.39 -0.27
CA HIS A 30 6.62 -21.88 -0.18
C HIS A 30 6.51 -20.42 -0.64
N GLN A 31 6.53 -20.22 -1.96
CA GLN A 31 6.49 -18.90 -2.60
C GLN A 31 5.29 -18.04 -2.16
N TYR A 32 4.10 -18.64 -2.01
CA TYR A 32 2.91 -17.93 -1.55
C TYR A 32 3.10 -17.26 -0.19
N TRP A 33 3.60 -18.01 0.81
CA TRP A 33 3.83 -17.47 2.14
C TRP A 33 4.98 -16.48 2.18
N LEU A 34 5.96 -16.65 1.29
CA LEU A 34 7.05 -15.70 1.11
C LEU A 34 6.52 -14.36 0.58
N ALA A 35 5.71 -14.39 -0.47
CA ALA A 35 5.09 -13.18 -1.00
C ALA A 35 4.15 -12.52 0.02
N LYS A 36 3.34 -13.29 0.76
CA LYS A 36 2.54 -12.74 1.87
C LYS A 36 3.38 -12.05 2.95
N SER A 37 4.57 -12.57 3.26
CA SER A 37 5.46 -11.91 4.21
C SER A 37 5.99 -10.57 3.69
N PHE A 38 6.25 -10.45 2.39
CA PHE A 38 6.63 -9.19 1.77
C PHE A 38 5.47 -8.20 1.68
N LEU A 39 4.23 -8.66 1.49
CA LEU A 39 3.05 -7.78 1.57
C LEU A 39 2.94 -7.13 2.96
N ILE A 40 3.14 -7.91 4.03
CA ILE A 40 3.17 -7.38 5.40
C ILE A 40 4.35 -6.42 5.59
N LEU A 41 5.53 -6.72 5.01
CA LEU A 41 6.69 -5.84 5.08
C LEU A 41 6.41 -4.47 4.44
N ALA A 42 5.74 -4.46 3.29
CA ALA A 42 5.31 -3.21 2.67
C ALA A 42 4.35 -2.41 3.57
N ASP A 43 3.39 -3.08 4.21
CA ASP A 43 2.47 -2.43 5.15
C ASP A 43 3.19 -1.86 6.39
N ILE A 44 4.22 -2.55 6.87
CA ILE A 44 5.11 -2.06 7.94
C ILE A 44 5.83 -0.79 7.50
N TYR A 45 6.37 -0.75 6.29
CA TYR A 45 7.04 0.45 5.77
C TYR A 45 6.07 1.62 5.64
N VAL A 46 4.84 1.40 5.17
CA VAL A 46 3.80 2.43 5.17
C VAL A 46 3.52 2.93 6.59
N ALA A 47 3.38 2.02 7.56
CA ALA A 47 3.17 2.40 8.97
C ALA A 47 4.34 3.19 9.57
N LYS A 48 5.56 2.99 9.06
CA LYS A 48 6.78 3.72 9.42
C LYS A 48 6.99 5.00 8.60
N ASN A 49 6.03 5.39 7.75
CA ASN A 49 6.11 6.50 6.79
C ASN A 49 7.24 6.37 5.76
N ASP A 50 7.74 5.15 5.53
CA ASP A 50 8.74 4.84 4.51
C ASP A 50 8.06 4.35 3.23
N ASN A 51 7.36 5.24 2.54
CA ASN A 51 6.67 4.90 1.30
C ASN A 51 7.63 4.46 0.19
N PHE A 52 8.89 4.90 0.23
CA PHE A 52 9.90 4.50 -0.75
C PHE A 52 10.20 2.99 -0.63
N GLN A 53 10.50 2.51 0.58
CA GLN A 53 10.73 1.09 0.82
C GLN A 53 9.47 0.25 0.61
N ALA A 54 8.30 0.78 0.98
CA ALA A 54 7.03 0.11 0.72
C ALA A 54 6.82 -0.16 -0.78
N LYS A 55 6.99 0.86 -1.62
CA LYS A 55 6.85 0.73 -3.08
C LYS A 55 7.90 -0.21 -3.67
N ALA A 56 9.16 -0.10 -3.26
CA ALA A 56 10.22 -0.98 -3.73
C ALA A 56 9.92 -2.46 -3.39
N THR A 57 9.39 -2.71 -2.19
CA THR A 57 9.00 -4.06 -1.77
C THR A 57 7.85 -4.59 -2.62
N LEU A 58 6.80 -3.79 -2.83
CA LEU A 58 5.65 -4.18 -3.66
C LEU A 58 6.04 -4.42 -5.13
N GLN A 59 6.90 -3.57 -5.69
CA GLN A 59 7.41 -3.73 -7.05
C GLN A 59 8.22 -5.02 -7.19
N SER A 60 9.05 -5.34 -6.19
CA SER A 60 9.78 -6.60 -6.17
C SER A 60 8.86 -7.83 -6.20
N ILE A 61 7.71 -7.79 -5.51
CA ILE A 61 6.70 -8.85 -5.60
C ILE A 61 6.14 -8.93 -7.02
N ILE A 62 5.74 -7.79 -7.59
CA ILE A 62 5.13 -7.71 -8.93
C ILE A 62 6.06 -8.26 -10.02
N ASP A 63 7.35 -7.93 -9.95
CA ASP A 63 8.33 -8.32 -10.97
C ASP A 63 8.72 -9.81 -10.86
N ASN A 64 8.75 -10.35 -9.65
CA ASN A 64 9.33 -11.67 -9.38
C ASN A 64 8.28 -12.78 -9.17
N TYR A 65 7.08 -12.46 -8.67
CA TYR A 65 6.07 -13.45 -8.35
C TYR A 65 5.35 -13.93 -9.62
N LYS A 66 5.26 -15.26 -9.81
CA LYS A 66 4.79 -15.87 -11.07
C LYS A 66 3.34 -16.33 -11.04
N ASN A 67 2.78 -16.56 -9.86
CA ASN A 67 1.40 -17.01 -9.75
C ASN A 67 0.46 -15.80 -9.83
N THR A 68 -0.40 -15.80 -10.86
CA THR A 68 -1.38 -14.74 -11.13
C THR A 68 -2.77 -15.04 -10.55
N GLU A 69 -3.01 -16.26 -10.07
CA GLU A 69 -4.36 -16.73 -9.70
C GLU A 69 -4.65 -16.69 -8.19
N ASP A 70 -3.62 -16.57 -7.35
CA ASP A 70 -3.74 -16.64 -5.88
C ASP A 70 -3.97 -15.28 -5.18
N GLY A 71 -4.11 -14.22 -5.97
CA GLY A 71 -4.41 -12.87 -5.50
C GLY A 71 -3.20 -12.03 -5.04
N ILE A 72 -2.00 -12.61 -4.95
CA ILE A 72 -0.81 -11.89 -4.45
C ILE A 72 -0.46 -10.67 -5.31
N LEU A 73 -0.49 -10.83 -6.64
CA LEU A 73 -0.22 -9.73 -7.56
C LEU A 73 -1.30 -8.65 -7.48
N ASN A 74 -2.56 -9.04 -7.27
CA ASN A 74 -3.66 -8.08 -7.12
C ASN A 74 -3.48 -7.25 -5.85
N ASP A 75 -3.17 -7.90 -4.72
CA ASP A 75 -2.89 -7.24 -3.45
C ASP A 75 -1.70 -6.29 -3.56
N ALA A 76 -0.62 -6.73 -4.23
CA ALA A 76 0.58 -5.92 -4.41
C ALA A 76 0.30 -4.66 -5.24
N ASN A 77 -0.40 -4.81 -6.38
CA ASN A 77 -0.78 -3.69 -7.25
C ASN A 77 -1.72 -2.72 -6.54
N ALA A 78 -2.75 -3.22 -5.85
CA ALA A 78 -3.71 -2.39 -5.13
C ALA A 78 -3.04 -1.55 -4.04
N LYS A 79 -2.12 -2.14 -3.28
CA LYS A 79 -1.33 -1.41 -2.27
C LYS A 79 -0.41 -0.37 -2.90
N LEU A 80 0.28 -0.71 -3.99
CA LEU A 80 1.18 0.19 -4.70
C LEU A 80 0.43 1.41 -5.25
N GLN A 81 -0.73 1.18 -5.84
CA GLN A 81 -1.63 2.22 -6.31
C GLN A 81 -2.08 3.11 -5.16
N SER A 82 -2.52 2.53 -4.03
CA SER A 82 -2.94 3.31 -2.86
C SER A 82 -1.85 4.23 -2.32
N ILE A 83 -0.58 3.77 -2.28
CA ILE A 83 0.55 4.62 -1.86
C ILE A 83 0.76 5.77 -2.85
N THR A 84 0.77 5.46 -4.14
CA THR A 84 1.00 6.44 -5.21
C THR A 84 -0.10 7.52 -5.25
N GLU A 85 -1.37 7.12 -5.06
CA GLU A 85 -2.50 8.04 -4.99
C GLU A 85 -2.42 8.96 -3.78
N LYS A 86 -2.05 8.42 -2.60
CA LYS A 86 -1.86 9.23 -1.39
C LYS A 86 -0.71 10.23 -1.54
N GLU A 87 0.40 9.83 -2.15
CA GLU A 87 1.52 10.73 -2.45
C GLU A 87 1.09 11.84 -3.42
N LYS A 88 0.39 11.48 -4.51
CA LYS A 88 -0.11 12.47 -5.47
C LYS A 88 -1.10 13.45 -4.82
N ALA A 89 -2.01 12.96 -4.00
CA ALA A 89 -2.96 13.80 -3.26
C ALA A 89 -2.26 14.74 -2.27
N ALA A 90 -1.16 14.31 -1.64
CA ALA A 90 -0.36 15.15 -0.74
C ALA A 90 0.46 16.22 -1.48
N LEU A 91 0.80 15.99 -2.76
CA LEU A 91 1.58 16.92 -3.59
C LEU A 91 0.74 17.97 -4.33
N LEU A 92 -0.57 17.74 -4.49
CA LEU A 92 -1.49 18.74 -5.05
C LEU A 92 -1.81 19.77 -3.96
N PRO A 93 -1.49 21.07 -4.15
CA PRO A 93 -2.13 22.12 -3.36
C PRO A 93 -3.65 21.96 -3.53
N GLN A 94 -4.40 22.15 -2.45
CA GLN A 94 -5.87 22.25 -2.49
C GLN A 94 -6.25 23.44 -3.38
N GLU A 95 -6.31 23.23 -4.69
CA GLU A 95 -6.72 24.25 -5.64
C GLU A 95 -8.25 24.29 -5.66
N SER A 96 -8.77 25.24 -4.87
CA SER A 96 -10.08 25.88 -5.00
C SER A 96 -11.31 24.96 -5.10
N VAL A 97 -11.84 24.57 -3.94
CA VAL A 97 -13.31 24.47 -3.82
C VAL A 97 -13.81 25.90 -3.61
N VAL A 98 -14.06 26.64 -4.70
CA VAL A 98 -15.03 27.74 -4.64
C VAL A 98 -16.39 27.09 -4.91
N PRO A 99 -17.29 26.98 -3.93
CA PRO A 99 -18.65 26.57 -4.20
C PRO A 99 -19.35 27.71 -4.93
N GLU A 100 -19.42 27.64 -6.25
CA GLU A 100 -20.30 28.48 -7.05
C GLU A 100 -21.74 27.96 -6.89
N ASN A 101 -22.43 28.41 -5.84
CA ASN A 101 -23.88 28.32 -5.67
C ASN A 101 -24.36 29.75 -5.35
N ASN A 102 -24.85 30.54 -6.31
CA ASN A 102 -26.19 30.55 -6.94
C ASN A 102 -27.07 31.67 -6.34
N GLU A 103 -27.40 32.69 -7.15
CA GLU A 103 -28.58 33.58 -7.10
C GLU A 103 -28.39 34.58 -8.28
N ASN A 104 -29.28 34.85 -9.25
CA ASN A 104 -30.67 34.54 -9.54
C ASN A 104 -30.91 34.76 -11.05
N LEU A 105 -31.71 33.90 -11.71
CA LEU A 105 -32.67 34.31 -12.75
C LEU A 105 -34.02 34.45 -12.03
N PRO A 106 -34.95 35.40 -12.34
CA PRO A 106 -35.38 35.69 -13.72
C PRO A 106 -35.86 37.14 -14.04
N THR A 107 -35.98 37.41 -15.36
CA THR A 107 -37.01 38.18 -16.10
C THR A 107 -37.26 39.69 -15.91
N GLU A 108 -37.60 40.28 -17.07
CA GLU A 108 -38.29 41.56 -17.35
C GLU A 108 -37.51 42.87 -17.20
N ASN A 109 -37.39 43.60 -18.31
CA ASN A 109 -38.22 44.80 -18.52
C ASN A 109 -38.24 45.20 -20.01
N GLU A 110 -39.40 45.73 -20.38
CA GLU A 110 -39.90 46.21 -21.68
C GLU A 110 -38.98 47.19 -22.44
#